data_AF-A0A7G1IFP5-F1
#
_entry.id   AF-A0A7G1IFP5-F1
#
_cell.length_a   1.000
_cell.length_b   1.000
_cell.length_c   1.000
_cell.angle_alpha   90.00
_cell.angle_beta   90.00
_cell.angle_gamma   90.00
#
_symmetry.space_group_name_H-M   'P 1'
#
loop_
_entity.id
_entity.type
_entity.pdbx_description
1 polymer ?
#
loop_
_entity_poly.entity_id
_entity_poly.type
_entity_poly.pdbx_seq_one_letter_code
_entity_poly.pdbx_strand_id
1 'polypeptide(L)'
;MSSHGTSRIQVLKGFWDNMSGYLGLSTDPVLAASYHKLGLLEPGLLGRELWAHYVRNSLRFPGEKGTTGEFIVSHDVAHVLSAYSTEPAGEILAGAFTVGYKARNPFAPLLLVLLQFQAGIKIDFRSEALTGSLDPAGYMDAFGAASSAKLTSPTGVGTGDATPRYQWRSFASGWRFHRNRRRPLRAAPIKKSCEV
;
A
#
# COMPACT_ATOMS: atom_id res chain seq x y z
N MET A 1 -42.45 0.54 -18.91
CA MET A 1 -41.12 0.00 -18.54
C MET A 1 -40.07 0.71 -19.38
N SER A 2 -39.45 1.78 -18.87
CA SER A 2 -38.43 2.53 -19.63
C SER A 2 -37.07 1.87 -19.47
N SER A 3 -36.62 1.22 -20.54
CA SER A 3 -35.26 0.73 -20.73
C SER A 3 -34.27 1.91 -20.62
N HIS A 4 -33.52 1.96 -19.51
CA HIS A 4 -32.37 2.86 -19.38
C HIS A 4 -31.19 2.22 -20.13
N GLY A 5 -31.19 2.34 -21.45
CA GLY A 5 -30.03 1.98 -22.26
C GLY A 5 -28.92 3.02 -22.03
N THR A 6 -27.89 2.66 -21.28
CA THR A 6 -26.69 3.48 -21.10
C THR A 6 -26.13 3.86 -22.47
N SER A 7 -26.14 5.16 -22.79
CA SER A 7 -25.67 5.67 -24.08
C SER A 7 -24.19 5.33 -24.28
N ARG A 8 -23.78 5.05 -25.53
CA ARG A 8 -22.36 4.83 -25.91
C ARG A 8 -21.44 5.95 -25.42
N ILE A 9 -21.93 7.18 -25.36
CA ILE A 9 -21.20 8.34 -24.84
C ILE A 9 -20.94 8.22 -23.34
N GLN A 10 -21.90 7.68 -22.59
CA GLN A 10 -21.80 7.47 -21.15
C GLN A 10 -20.82 6.33 -20.82
N VAL A 11 -20.80 5.27 -21.63
CA VAL A 11 -19.81 4.19 -21.53
C VAL A 11 -18.40 4.72 -21.82
N LEU A 12 -18.22 5.50 -22.87
CA LEU A 12 -16.92 6.11 -23.21
C LEU A 12 -16.45 7.10 -22.14
N LYS A 13 -17.36 7.92 -21.59
CA LYS A 13 -17.06 8.81 -20.48
C LYS A 13 -16.64 8.02 -19.24
N GLY A 14 -17.39 6.98 -18.86
CA GLY A 14 -17.04 6.13 -17.72
C GLY A 14 -15.70 5.41 -17.89
N PHE A 15 -15.38 4.94 -19.10
CA PHE A 15 -14.07 4.39 -19.42
C PHE A 15 -12.96 5.44 -19.27
N TRP A 16 -13.16 6.65 -19.80
CA TRP A 16 -12.20 7.74 -19.69
C TRP A 16 -11.99 8.20 -18.24
N ASP A 17 -13.06 8.32 -17.45
CA ASP A 17 -12.99 8.72 -16.04
C ASP A 17 -12.20 7.68 -15.22
N ASN A 18 -12.41 6.38 -15.49
CA ASN A 18 -11.63 5.31 -14.86
C ASN A 18 -10.15 5.32 -15.29
N MET A 19 -9.89 5.47 -16.60
CA MET A 19 -8.52 5.48 -17.12
C MET A 19 -7.74 6.72 -16.71
N SER A 20 -8.36 7.89 -16.71
CA SER A 20 -7.73 9.14 -16.29
C SER A 20 -7.45 9.18 -14.79
N GLY A 21 -8.29 8.52 -13.96
CA GLY A 21 -7.99 8.28 -12.55
C GLY A 21 -6.79 7.36 -12.36
N TYR A 22 -6.73 6.24 -13.11
CA TYR A 22 -5.59 5.31 -13.08
C TYR A 22 -4.28 5.99 -13.53
N LEU A 23 -4.34 6.84 -14.55
CA LEU A 23 -3.19 7.58 -15.08
C LEU A 23 -2.84 8.83 -14.25
N GLY A 24 -3.60 9.13 -13.18
CA GLY A 24 -3.41 10.31 -12.35
C GLY A 24 -3.61 11.65 -13.05
N LEU A 25 -4.39 11.65 -14.14
CA LEU A 25 -4.78 12.86 -14.88
C LEU A 25 -6.04 13.50 -14.29
N SER A 26 -6.89 12.71 -13.64
CA SER A 26 -8.12 13.20 -12.98
C SER A 26 -7.79 13.89 -11.65
N THR A 27 -8.51 14.97 -11.35
CA THR A 27 -8.39 15.72 -10.09
C THR A 27 -9.75 15.94 -9.47
N ASP A 28 -9.85 15.71 -8.16
CA ASP A 28 -11.03 15.99 -7.34
C ASP A 28 -10.59 16.79 -6.09
N PRO A 29 -10.80 18.11 -6.08
CA PRO A 29 -10.37 18.96 -4.97
C PRO A 29 -11.18 18.73 -3.69
N VAL A 30 -12.43 18.25 -3.79
CA VAL A 30 -13.27 17.95 -2.62
C VAL A 30 -12.78 16.69 -1.94
N LEU A 31 -12.44 15.67 -2.73
CA LEU A 31 -11.81 14.45 -2.24
C LEU A 31 -10.46 14.74 -1.60
N ALA A 32 -9.59 15.48 -2.30
CA ALA A 32 -8.28 15.87 -1.78
C ALA A 32 -8.40 16.60 -0.43
N ALA A 33 -9.32 17.56 -0.33
CA ALA A 33 -9.57 18.28 0.93
C ALA A 33 -10.02 17.34 2.06
N SER A 34 -10.78 16.29 1.76
CA SER A 34 -11.20 15.29 2.74
C SER A 34 -10.02 14.46 3.26
N TYR A 35 -9.08 14.09 2.39
CA TYR A 35 -7.84 13.42 2.81
C TYR A 35 -6.92 14.35 3.60
N HIS A 36 -6.81 15.63 3.24
CA HIS A 36 -6.06 16.62 4.01
C HIS A 36 -6.61 16.80 5.43
N LYS A 37 -7.94 16.77 5.61
CA LYS A 37 -8.59 16.85 6.92
C LYS A 37 -8.22 15.69 7.86
N LEU A 38 -7.78 14.55 7.34
CA LEU A 38 -7.30 13.44 8.17
C LEU A 38 -6.08 13.83 9.03
N GLY A 39 -5.31 14.84 8.61
CA GLY A 39 -4.22 15.41 9.39
C GLY A 39 -4.66 16.10 10.69
N LEU A 40 -5.95 16.44 10.82
CA LEU A 40 -6.53 17.05 12.02
C LEU A 40 -6.90 16.02 13.09
N LEU A 41 -6.97 14.73 12.74
CA LEU A 41 -7.32 13.65 13.65
C LEU A 41 -6.21 13.43 14.70
N GLU A 42 -6.55 12.88 15.85
CA GLU A 42 -5.57 12.55 16.89
C GLU A 42 -4.55 11.49 16.43
N PRO A 43 -3.27 11.58 16.83
CA PRO A 43 -2.26 10.56 16.57
C PRO A 43 -2.70 9.15 17.01
N GLY A 44 -2.31 8.13 16.25
CA GLY A 44 -2.71 6.74 16.49
C GLY A 44 -4.07 6.35 15.94
N LEU A 45 -4.85 7.27 15.37
CA LEU A 45 -6.01 6.92 14.55
C LEU A 45 -5.57 6.57 13.13
N LEU A 46 -6.18 5.53 12.54
CA LEU A 46 -5.81 5.05 11.19
C LEU A 46 -5.78 6.18 10.14
N GLY A 47 -6.78 7.06 10.15
CA GLY A 47 -6.81 8.21 9.24
C GLY A 47 -5.63 9.17 9.43
N ARG A 48 -5.26 9.46 10.69
CA ARG A 48 -4.10 10.31 11.02
C ARG A 48 -2.79 9.66 10.58
N GLU A 49 -2.65 8.36 10.80
CA GLU A 49 -1.46 7.60 10.41
C GLU A 49 -1.33 7.46 8.88
N LEU A 50 -2.46 7.30 8.17
CA LEU A 50 -2.50 7.31 6.71
C LEU A 50 -2.08 8.67 6.14
N TRP A 51 -2.60 9.77 6.70
CA TRP A 51 -2.16 11.10 6.32
C TRP A 51 -0.66 11.30 6.57
N ALA A 52 -0.16 10.86 7.74
CA ALA A 52 1.26 10.95 8.07
C ALA A 52 2.14 10.07 7.17
N HIS A 53 1.63 8.93 6.70
CA HIS A 53 2.31 8.10 5.71
C HIS A 53 2.46 8.84 4.37
N TYR A 54 1.40 9.51 3.89
CA TYR A 54 1.48 10.30 2.66
C TYR A 54 2.48 11.45 2.78
N VAL A 55 2.44 12.20 3.86
CA VAL A 55 3.37 13.33 4.07
C VAL A 55 4.82 12.84 4.20
N ARG A 56 5.07 11.78 4.98
CA ARG A 56 6.45 11.28 5.18
C ARG A 56 7.10 10.77 3.90
N ASN A 57 6.32 10.12 3.04
CA ASN A 57 6.82 9.52 1.80
C ASN A 57 6.65 10.46 0.59
N SER A 58 6.27 11.73 0.81
CA SER A 58 6.01 12.70 -0.27
C SER A 58 5.03 12.20 -1.34
N LEU A 59 4.05 11.41 -0.91
CA LEU A 59 3.01 10.87 -1.78
C LEU A 59 1.90 11.89 -1.99
N ARG A 60 1.19 11.77 -3.11
CA ARG A 60 0.05 12.60 -3.46
C ARG A 60 -1.23 12.04 -2.85
N PHE A 61 -2.06 12.92 -2.30
CA PHE A 61 -3.33 12.52 -1.71
C PHE A 61 -4.34 12.11 -2.79
N PRO A 62 -5.24 11.15 -2.52
CA PRO A 62 -6.35 10.86 -3.42
C PRO A 62 -7.14 12.13 -3.78
N GLY A 63 -7.38 12.34 -5.08
CA GLY A 63 -7.99 13.55 -5.62
C GLY A 63 -6.99 14.62 -6.09
N GLU A 64 -5.71 14.52 -5.74
CA GLU A 64 -4.67 15.38 -6.30
C GLU A 64 -4.19 14.86 -7.67
N LYS A 65 -3.55 15.74 -8.45
CA LYS A 65 -2.95 15.33 -9.73
C LYS A 65 -1.76 14.40 -9.49
N GLY A 66 -1.63 13.36 -10.30
CA GLY A 66 -0.50 12.42 -10.28
C GLY A 66 -0.65 11.25 -9.29
N THR A 67 -1.83 11.06 -8.71
CA THR A 67 -2.17 9.88 -7.91
C THR A 67 -3.16 8.97 -8.64
N THR A 68 -3.15 7.68 -8.32
CA THR A 68 -4.09 6.66 -8.82
C THR A 68 -5.50 6.77 -8.20
N GLY A 69 -5.80 7.89 -7.54
CA GLY A 69 -7.06 8.11 -6.82
C GLY A 69 -7.23 7.17 -5.63
N GLU A 70 -8.48 6.84 -5.28
CA GLU A 70 -8.75 5.97 -4.12
C GLU A 70 -8.39 4.49 -4.33
N PHE A 71 -8.09 4.08 -5.57
CA PHE A 71 -7.71 2.70 -5.88
C PHE A 71 -6.48 2.23 -5.09
N ILE A 72 -5.51 3.11 -4.87
CA ILE A 72 -4.26 2.80 -4.17
C ILE A 72 -4.39 2.86 -2.64
N VAL A 73 -5.47 3.42 -2.10
CA VAL A 73 -5.60 3.64 -0.65
C VAL A 73 -5.55 2.33 0.15
N SER A 74 -6.17 1.27 -0.38
CA SER A 74 -6.12 -0.05 0.27
C SER A 74 -4.70 -0.64 0.34
N HIS A 75 -3.84 -0.29 -0.61
CA HIS A 75 -2.41 -0.61 -0.62
C HIS A 75 -1.66 0.25 0.41
N ASP A 76 -1.90 1.56 0.44
CA ASP A 76 -1.20 2.47 1.37
C ASP A 76 -1.55 2.16 2.83
N VAL A 77 -2.79 1.74 3.09
CA VAL A 77 -3.20 1.23 4.40
C VAL A 77 -2.39 0.00 4.79
N ALA A 78 -2.02 -0.89 3.86
CA ALA A 78 -1.18 -2.04 4.16
C ALA A 78 0.20 -1.60 4.68
N HIS A 79 0.78 -0.53 4.14
CA HIS A 79 2.02 0.06 4.67
C HIS A 79 1.82 0.65 6.07
N VAL A 80 0.70 1.31 6.34
CA VAL A 80 0.39 1.86 7.68
C VAL A 80 0.25 0.74 8.71
N LEU A 81 -0.46 -0.34 8.37
CA LEU A 81 -0.70 -1.47 9.27
C LEU A 81 0.57 -2.29 9.54
N SER A 82 1.41 -2.47 8.52
CA SER A 82 2.63 -3.29 8.61
C SER A 82 3.87 -2.51 9.03
N ALA A 83 3.83 -1.18 8.94
CA ALA A 83 4.97 -0.28 9.10
C ALA A 83 6.15 -0.55 8.13
N TYR A 84 5.92 -1.27 7.03
CA TYR A 84 6.93 -1.43 5.97
C TYR A 84 7.04 -0.17 5.12
N SER A 85 8.28 0.16 4.73
CA SER A 85 8.58 1.33 3.89
C SER A 85 8.06 1.17 2.47
N THR A 86 8.02 2.27 1.73
CA THR A 86 7.74 2.30 0.28
C THR A 86 9.00 2.12 -0.59
N GLU A 87 10.15 1.83 0.05
CA GLU A 87 11.36 1.43 -0.65
C GLU A 87 11.20 0.01 -1.22
N PRO A 88 11.95 -0.37 -2.28
CA PRO A 88 11.77 -1.63 -2.99
C PRO A 88 11.69 -2.90 -2.12
N ALA A 89 12.53 -3.01 -1.09
CA ALA A 89 12.46 -4.14 -0.16
C ALA A 89 11.18 -4.09 0.72
N GLY A 90 10.76 -2.89 1.13
CA GLY A 90 9.53 -2.69 1.91
C GLY A 90 8.27 -2.95 1.09
N GLU A 91 8.25 -2.63 -0.20
CA GLU A 91 7.16 -2.96 -1.12
C GLU A 91 6.93 -4.48 -1.24
N ILE A 92 8.01 -5.26 -1.30
CA ILE A 92 7.92 -6.73 -1.29
C ILE A 92 7.34 -7.24 0.03
N LEU A 93 7.76 -6.67 1.17
CA LEU A 93 7.26 -7.05 2.50
C LEU A 93 5.80 -6.63 2.72
N ALA A 94 5.40 -5.44 2.26
CA ALA A 94 4.01 -4.98 2.26
C ALA A 94 3.12 -5.85 1.35
N GLY A 95 3.66 -6.29 0.21
CA GLY A 95 3.02 -7.29 -0.66
C GLY A 95 2.81 -8.62 0.06
N ALA A 96 3.84 -9.14 0.74
CA ALA A 96 3.77 -10.38 1.52
C ALA A 96 2.73 -10.30 2.66
N PHE A 97 2.73 -9.17 3.39
CA PHE A 97 1.74 -8.85 4.40
C PHE A 97 0.32 -8.83 3.80
N THR A 98 0.14 -8.21 2.64
CA THR A 98 -1.15 -8.19 1.92
C THR A 98 -1.63 -9.59 1.56
N VAL A 99 -0.74 -10.48 1.11
CA VAL A 99 -1.10 -11.88 0.82
C VAL A 99 -1.65 -12.56 2.07
N GLY A 100 -1.08 -12.28 3.24
CA GLY A 100 -1.43 -12.95 4.48
C GLY A 100 -2.85 -12.64 4.99
N TYR A 101 -3.43 -11.47 4.67
CA TYR A 101 -4.79 -11.09 5.13
C TYR A 101 -5.85 -11.02 4.02
N LYS A 102 -5.47 -11.01 2.73
CA LYS A 102 -6.42 -10.75 1.64
C LYS A 102 -7.16 -12.01 1.19
N ALA A 103 -8.48 -12.00 1.27
CA ALA A 103 -9.31 -13.17 0.92
C ALA A 103 -9.43 -13.44 -0.60
N ARG A 104 -9.30 -12.41 -1.46
CA ARG A 104 -9.46 -12.53 -2.93
C ARG A 104 -8.22 -12.06 -3.66
N ASN A 105 -7.73 -12.88 -4.59
CA ASN A 105 -6.54 -12.63 -5.40
C ASN A 105 -5.34 -12.12 -4.56
N PRO A 106 -4.96 -12.82 -3.47
CA PRO A 106 -3.92 -12.35 -2.55
C PRO A 106 -2.56 -12.19 -3.24
N PHE A 107 -2.26 -13.04 -4.22
CA PHE A 107 -0.97 -13.06 -4.92
C PHE A 107 -0.85 -12.03 -6.05
N ALA A 108 -1.95 -11.45 -6.54
CA ALA A 108 -1.88 -10.53 -7.68
C ALA A 108 -1.05 -9.27 -7.38
N PRO A 109 -1.24 -8.58 -6.22
CA PRO A 109 -0.36 -7.46 -5.84
C PRO A 109 1.08 -7.90 -5.60
N LEU A 110 1.30 -9.09 -5.00
CA LEU A 110 2.64 -9.62 -4.76
C LEU A 110 3.40 -9.88 -6.07
N LEU A 111 2.73 -10.46 -7.06
CA LEU A 111 3.33 -10.72 -8.36
C LEU A 111 3.83 -9.41 -9.01
N LEU A 112 3.05 -8.34 -8.91
CA LEU A 112 3.40 -7.04 -9.45
C LEU A 112 4.72 -6.50 -8.86
N VAL A 113 4.84 -6.51 -7.53
CA VAL A 113 6.05 -6.02 -6.85
C VAL A 113 7.27 -6.94 -7.07
N LEU A 114 7.07 -8.25 -7.21
CA LEU A 114 8.16 -9.18 -7.55
C LEU A 114 8.65 -8.96 -8.98
N LEU A 115 7.77 -8.76 -9.94
CA LEU A 115 8.19 -8.46 -11.31
C LEU A 115 9.02 -7.17 -11.35
N GLN A 116 8.64 -6.15 -10.59
CA GLN A 116 9.33 -4.86 -10.58
C GLN A 116 10.64 -4.83 -9.77
N PHE A 117 10.66 -5.37 -8.56
CA PHE A 117 11.78 -5.19 -7.62
C PHE A 117 12.65 -6.45 -7.43
N GLN A 118 12.17 -7.60 -7.91
CA GLN A 118 12.96 -8.83 -7.95
C GLN A 118 13.43 -9.16 -9.37
N ALA A 119 12.54 -9.07 -10.38
CA ALA A 119 12.87 -9.40 -11.76
C ALA A 119 13.33 -8.19 -12.61
N GLY A 120 13.28 -6.96 -12.08
CA GLY A 120 13.71 -5.76 -12.80
C GLY A 120 12.82 -5.34 -13.97
N ILE A 121 11.59 -5.84 -14.04
CA ILE A 121 10.63 -5.50 -15.09
C ILE A 121 9.88 -4.23 -14.67
N LYS A 122 10.11 -3.11 -15.35
CA LYS A 122 9.45 -1.83 -15.02
C LYS A 122 7.96 -1.90 -15.37
N ILE A 123 7.11 -1.98 -14.34
CA ILE A 123 5.64 -2.01 -14.51
C ILE A 123 5.01 -0.70 -14.04
N ASP A 124 5.37 -0.19 -12.87
CA ASP A 124 5.02 1.18 -12.48
C ASP A 124 5.97 2.17 -13.15
N PHE A 125 5.41 3.22 -13.72
CA PHE A 125 6.15 4.33 -14.33
C PHE A 125 6.84 5.21 -13.27
N ARG A 126 6.43 5.12 -12.00
CA ARG A 126 6.84 6.05 -10.92
C ARG A 126 8.09 5.62 -10.15
N SER A 127 8.43 4.34 -10.14
CA SER A 127 9.56 3.80 -9.40
C SER A 127 10.54 3.09 -10.33
N GLU A 128 11.84 3.18 -10.03
CA GLU A 128 12.83 2.40 -10.78
C GLU A 128 12.68 0.90 -10.51
N ALA A 129 12.96 0.10 -11.53
CA ALA A 129 12.97 -1.35 -11.39
C ALA A 129 14.32 -1.79 -10.79
N LEU A 130 14.28 -2.76 -9.88
CA LEU A 130 15.48 -3.33 -9.26
C LEU A 130 15.48 -4.85 -9.42
N THR A 131 16.66 -5.46 -9.27
CA THR A 131 16.84 -6.90 -9.30
C THR A 131 17.35 -7.40 -7.95
N GLY A 132 16.77 -8.48 -7.44
CA GLY A 132 17.29 -9.17 -6.26
C GLY A 132 16.94 -8.55 -4.90
N SER A 133 15.87 -7.76 -4.80
CA SER A 133 15.49 -7.10 -3.53
C SER A 133 14.75 -8.00 -2.53
N LEU A 134 14.41 -9.25 -2.92
CA LEU A 134 13.70 -10.19 -2.06
C LEU A 134 14.59 -10.69 -0.90
N ASP A 135 14.14 -10.45 0.32
CA ASP A 135 14.60 -11.17 1.53
C ASP A 135 13.60 -12.31 1.86
N PRO A 136 13.97 -13.59 1.65
CA PRO A 136 13.06 -14.70 1.88
C PRO A 136 12.64 -14.88 3.34
N ALA A 137 13.51 -14.55 4.30
CA ALA A 137 13.20 -14.70 5.71
C ALA A 137 12.21 -13.62 6.16
N GLY A 138 12.51 -12.35 5.85
CA GLY A 138 11.58 -11.24 6.10
C GLY A 138 10.24 -11.42 5.40
N TYR A 139 10.21 -12.01 4.19
CA TYR A 139 8.97 -12.34 3.49
C TYR A 139 8.08 -13.29 4.28
N MET A 140 8.64 -14.40 4.79
CA MET A 140 7.86 -15.40 5.53
C MET A 140 7.33 -14.83 6.85
N ASP A 141 8.13 -13.99 7.53
CA ASP A 141 7.71 -13.29 8.74
C ASP A 141 6.54 -12.33 8.46
N ALA A 142 6.64 -11.53 7.39
CA ALA A 142 5.60 -10.58 6.98
C ALA A 142 4.28 -11.28 6.62
N PHE A 143 4.37 -12.36 5.86
CA PHE A 143 3.22 -13.19 5.49
C PHE A 143 2.55 -13.80 6.75
N GLY A 144 3.34 -14.42 7.63
CA GLY A 144 2.84 -15.04 8.86
C GLY A 144 2.22 -14.05 9.83
N ALA A 145 2.78 -12.84 9.94
CA ALA A 145 2.24 -11.77 10.79
C ALA A 145 0.82 -11.37 10.38
N ALA A 146 0.56 -11.22 9.08
CA ALA A 146 -0.77 -10.89 8.57
C ALA A 146 -1.77 -12.05 8.70
N SER A 147 -1.37 -13.29 8.41
CA SER A 147 -2.26 -14.45 8.50
C SER A 147 -2.68 -14.79 9.93
N SER A 148 -1.87 -14.39 10.92
CA SER A 148 -2.18 -14.54 12.35
C SER A 148 -3.03 -13.39 12.89
N ALA A 149 -3.05 -12.24 12.20
CA ALA A 149 -3.87 -11.10 12.55
C ALA A 149 -5.33 -11.39 12.19
N LYS A 150 -6.07 -12.00 13.13
CA LYS A 150 -7.51 -12.18 13.05
C LYS A 150 -8.17 -10.80 13.08
N LEU A 151 -8.42 -10.18 11.94
CA LEU A 151 -9.37 -9.06 11.85
C LEU A 151 -10.77 -9.64 12.14
N THR A 152 -11.11 -9.80 13.42
CA THR A 152 -12.47 -10.17 13.81
C THR A 152 -13.38 -9.00 13.50
N SER A 153 -14.29 -9.18 12.55
CA SER A 153 -15.45 -8.30 12.41
C SER A 153 -16.23 -8.29 13.73
N PRO A 154 -16.76 -7.14 14.18
CA PRO A 154 -17.62 -7.13 15.36
C PRO A 154 -18.99 -7.69 14.96
N THR A 155 -19.13 -9.01 14.91
CA THR A 155 -20.46 -9.64 14.95
C THR A 155 -20.88 -9.73 16.40
N GLY A 156 -21.49 -8.66 16.90
CA GLY A 156 -22.05 -8.57 18.24
C GLY A 156 -22.80 -7.27 18.43
N VAL A 157 -24.05 -7.21 17.96
CA VAL A 157 -25.01 -6.19 18.38
C VAL A 157 -25.37 -6.49 19.84
N GLY A 158 -24.61 -5.91 20.76
CA GLY A 158 -24.98 -5.77 22.16
C GLY A 158 -25.67 -4.42 22.32
N THR A 159 -26.93 -4.45 22.74
CA THR A 159 -27.75 -3.31 23.10
C THR A 159 -27.13 -2.53 24.26
N GLY A 160 -26.87 -1.24 24.07
CA GLY A 160 -26.58 -0.28 25.16
C GLY A 160 -25.31 0.56 24.92
N ASP A 161 -25.52 1.84 24.61
CA ASP A 161 -24.57 2.96 24.73
C ASP A 161 -23.25 2.94 23.94
N ALA A 162 -23.41 3.17 22.62
CA ALA A 162 -22.73 4.19 21.81
C ALA A 162 -21.26 4.58 22.09
N THR A 163 -20.31 3.77 21.62
CA THR A 163 -19.40 4.03 20.46
C THR A 163 -18.20 3.07 20.57
N PRO A 164 -17.92 2.20 19.58
CA PRO A 164 -16.74 1.35 19.63
C PRO A 164 -15.50 2.22 19.42
N ARG A 165 -14.88 2.60 20.54
CA ARG A 165 -13.59 3.28 20.56
C ARG A 165 -12.53 2.23 20.24
N TYR A 166 -12.19 2.07 18.96
CA TYR A 166 -11.04 1.28 18.52
C TYR A 166 -9.76 1.99 19.00
N GLN A 167 -9.39 1.76 20.26
CA GLN A 167 -8.16 2.29 20.84
C GLN A 167 -6.99 1.43 20.36
N TRP A 168 -6.19 1.99 19.46
CA TRP A 168 -4.99 1.42 18.82
C TRP A 168 -3.83 1.06 19.78
N ARG A 169 -4.07 0.97 21.08
CA ARG A 169 -3.03 0.99 22.13
C ARG A 169 -2.22 -0.29 22.32
N SER A 170 -2.38 -1.33 21.50
CA SER A 170 -1.64 -2.60 21.72
C SER A 170 -0.95 -3.23 20.51
N PHE A 171 -0.92 -2.60 19.33
CA PHE A 171 -0.06 -3.13 18.25
C PHE A 171 1.42 -2.72 18.42
N ALA A 172 1.72 -1.60 19.08
CA ALA A 172 3.09 -1.10 19.22
C ALA A 172 3.89 -1.76 20.37
N SER A 173 3.24 -2.36 21.36
CA SER A 173 3.90 -2.83 22.60
C SER A 173 4.44 -4.28 22.53
N GLY A 174 4.04 -5.06 21.53
CA GLY A 174 4.54 -6.42 21.31
C GLY A 174 5.72 -6.53 20.34
N TRP A 175 5.95 -5.52 19.49
CA TRP A 175 6.93 -5.59 18.41
C TRP A 175 8.21 -4.86 18.78
N ARG A 176 9.12 -5.61 19.42
CA ARG A 176 10.49 -5.17 19.65
C ARG A 176 11.20 -5.09 18.30
N PHE A 177 11.09 -3.95 17.62
CA PHE A 177 11.81 -3.67 16.36
C PHE A 177 13.30 -4.01 16.54
N HIS A 178 13.76 -5.01 15.78
CA HIS A 178 15.17 -5.26 15.61
C HIS A 178 15.71 -4.11 14.77
N ARG A 179 16.23 -3.08 15.44
CA ARG A 179 16.97 -1.97 14.83
C ARG A 179 17.99 -2.58 13.87
N ASN A 180 17.77 -2.31 12.59
CA ASN A 180 18.69 -2.35 11.47
C ASN A 180 20.16 -2.54 11.88
N ARG A 181 20.59 -3.80 12.08
CA ARG A 181 22.02 -4.13 12.06
C ARG A 181 22.39 -4.17 10.58
N ARG A 182 22.86 -3.03 10.07
CA ARG A 182 23.62 -2.96 8.83
C ARG A 182 24.70 -4.05 8.87
N ARG A 183 24.49 -5.18 8.20
CA ARG A 183 25.61 -5.98 7.71
C ARG A 183 26.09 -5.26 6.45
N PRO A 184 27.37 -4.87 6.37
CA PRO A 184 27.89 -4.37 5.11
C PRO A 184 27.74 -5.49 4.09
N LEU A 185 26.99 -5.22 3.01
CA LEU A 185 27.02 -6.03 1.80
C LEU A 185 28.50 -6.12 1.40
N ARG A 186 29.08 -7.31 1.46
CA ARG A 186 30.42 -7.56 0.89
C ARG A 186 30.32 -7.24 -0.59
N ALA A 187 31.06 -6.23 -1.03
CA ALA A 187 31.27 -5.96 -2.43
C ALA A 187 31.78 -7.23 -3.12
N ALA A 188 31.05 -7.72 -4.11
CA ALA A 188 31.55 -8.75 -5.01
C ALA A 188 32.70 -8.15 -5.84
N PRO A 189 33.82 -8.87 -6.05
CA PRO A 189 34.94 -8.35 -6.81
C PRO A 189 34.57 -8.22 -8.29
N ILE A 190 34.63 -7.00 -8.81
CA ILE A 190 34.62 -6.70 -10.24
C ILE A 190 35.90 -7.33 -10.81
N LYS A 191 35.77 -8.45 -11.54
CA LYS A 191 36.84 -8.93 -12.40
C LYS A 191 37.06 -7.90 -13.51
N LYS A 192 38.16 -7.16 -13.44
CA LYS A 192 38.79 -6.57 -14.61
C LYS A 192 39.30 -7.74 -15.46
N SER A 193 38.76 -7.88 -16.67
CA SER A 193 39.44 -8.61 -17.72
C SER A 193 40.03 -7.58 -18.67
N CYS A 194 41.35 -7.57 -18.72
CA CYS A 194 42.18 -6.82 -19.65
C CYS A 194 41.90 -7.18 -21.12
N GLU A 195 42.28 -6.25 -21.98
CA GLU A 195 42.44 -6.33 -23.43
C GLU A 195 43.15 -7.61 -23.90
N VAL A 196 42.69 -8.13 -25.05
CA VAL A 196 43.49 -8.35 -26.27
C VAL A 196 42.59 -8.05 -27.47
#